data_AF-A0A7Y0N3Q1-F1
#
_entry.id   AF-A0A7Y0N3Q1-F1
#
_cell.length_a   1.000
_cell.length_b   1.000
_cell.length_c   1.000
_cell.angle_alpha   90.00
_cell.angle_beta   90.00
_cell.angle_gamma   90.00
#
_symmetry.space_group_name_H-M   'P 1'
#
loop_
_entity.id
_entity.type
_entity.pdbx_description
1 polymer ?
#
loop_
_entity_poly.entity_id
_entity_poly.type
_entity_poly.pdbx_seq_one_letter_code
_entity_poly.pdbx_strand_id
1 'polypeptide(L)'
;YELSTAVGVGPKAAGIDWKAAEPYLTNMFAMTYDFLGGWGQQTGHTTNLHATERSWWGMGADVFINQMIELGIPSEKLVIGAAFYGRGWQGTKDFSGGLPTQDLVSEQGAQFGTGENGYFMFWDLVKNYGAKQGYEYNYDEQSQA
;
A
#
# COMPACT_ATOMS: atom_id res chain seq x y z
N TYR A 1 26.70 6.96 -14.77
CA TYR A 1 26.24 6.17 -13.61
C TYR A 1 24.97 6.81 -13.10
N GLU A 2 23.99 6.00 -12.69
CA GLU A 2 22.75 6.49 -12.08
C GLU A 2 22.88 6.50 -10.56
N LEU A 3 22.21 7.45 -9.92
CA LEU A 3 22.05 7.49 -8.47
C LEU A 3 20.56 7.65 -8.17
N SER A 4 19.98 6.72 -7.44
CA SER A 4 18.54 6.70 -7.15
C SER A 4 18.28 6.39 -5.68
N THR A 5 17.06 6.66 -5.25
CA THR A 5 16.63 6.40 -3.87
C THR A 5 15.22 5.82 -3.83
N ALA A 6 14.96 4.96 -2.84
CA ALA A 6 13.61 4.54 -2.48
C ALA A 6 13.13 5.39 -1.30
N VAL A 7 11.90 5.88 -1.37
CA VAL A 7 11.42 6.95 -0.49
C VAL A 7 10.06 6.58 0.07
N GLY A 8 9.92 6.71 1.39
CA GLY A 8 8.60 6.59 2.02
C GLY A 8 7.73 7.78 1.66
N VAL A 9 6.46 7.53 1.34
CA VAL A 9 5.49 8.57 1.01
C VAL A 9 5.00 9.34 2.25
N GLY A 10 4.19 10.39 2.05
CA GLY A 10 3.55 11.08 3.16
C GLY A 10 4.54 11.92 3.98
N PRO A 11 4.43 11.89 5.32
CA PRO A 11 5.33 12.64 6.21
C PRO A 11 6.82 12.34 6.01
N LYS A 12 7.17 11.13 5.55
CA LYS A 12 8.56 10.74 5.29
C LYS A 12 9.13 11.52 4.10
N ALA A 13 8.37 11.67 3.02
CA ALA A 13 8.76 12.48 1.89
C ALA A 13 8.79 13.98 2.24
N ALA A 14 7.83 14.46 3.05
CA ALA A 14 7.79 15.85 3.49
C ALA A 14 8.97 16.27 4.37
N GLY A 15 9.64 15.30 5.02
CA GLY A 15 10.82 15.55 5.86
C GLY A 15 12.13 15.72 5.09
N ILE A 16 12.13 15.61 3.76
CA ILE A 16 13.35 15.66 2.92
C ILE A 16 13.44 17.02 2.22
N ASP A 17 14.63 17.62 2.21
CA ASP A 17 14.94 18.76 1.35
C ASP A 17 15.16 18.30 -0.10
N TRP A 18 14.07 18.18 -0.83
CA TRP A 18 14.10 17.76 -2.23
C TRP A 18 14.85 18.73 -3.12
N LYS A 19 14.85 20.02 -2.79
CA LYS A 19 15.58 21.02 -3.57
C LYS A 19 17.09 20.80 -3.50
N ALA A 20 17.58 20.31 -2.37
CA ALA A 20 18.97 19.89 -2.21
C ALA A 20 19.25 18.49 -2.77
N ALA A 21 18.32 17.53 -2.64
CA ALA A 21 18.55 16.13 -2.99
C ALA A 21 18.35 15.82 -4.49
N GLU A 22 17.28 16.35 -5.08
CA GLU A 22 16.85 16.05 -6.46
C GLU A 22 17.93 16.25 -7.54
N PRO A 23 18.81 17.28 -7.48
CA PRO A 23 19.83 17.48 -8.51
C PRO A 23 20.83 16.31 -8.64
N TYR A 24 20.98 15.50 -7.59
CA TYR A 24 21.87 14.36 -7.57
C TYR A 24 21.19 13.05 -7.95
N LEU A 25 19.85 13.04 -8.02
CA LEU A 25 19.07 11.82 -8.20
C LEU A 25 18.54 11.70 -9.64
N THR A 26 18.75 10.51 -10.21
CA THR A 26 18.17 10.09 -11.48
C THR A 26 16.69 9.74 -11.31
N ASN A 27 16.36 8.93 -10.29
CA ASN A 27 15.00 8.48 -10.00
C ASN A 27 14.73 8.40 -8.49
N MET A 28 13.48 8.67 -8.12
CA MET A 28 12.92 8.54 -6.78
C MET A 28 11.80 7.49 -6.84
N PHE A 29 12.07 6.31 -6.30
CA PHE A 29 11.12 5.21 -6.22
C PHE A 29 10.22 5.42 -5.00
N ALA A 30 9.01 5.90 -5.24
CA ALA A 30 8.01 6.11 -4.19
C ALA A 30 7.51 4.74 -3.69
N MET A 31 7.65 4.49 -2.39
CA MET A 31 7.14 3.28 -1.75
C MET A 31 5.62 3.43 -1.52
N THR A 32 4.85 3.41 -2.61
CA THR A 32 3.39 3.52 -2.66
C THR A 32 2.70 2.19 -2.31
N TYR A 33 3.16 1.58 -1.22
CA TYR A 33 2.69 0.32 -0.65
C TYR A 33 2.90 0.37 0.86
N ASP A 34 2.43 -0.65 1.58
CA ASP A 34 2.44 -0.69 3.04
C ASP A 34 1.66 0.46 3.69
N PHE A 35 0.58 0.93 3.03
CA PHE A 35 -0.31 1.93 3.63
C PHE A 35 -0.98 1.39 4.89
N LEU A 36 -1.38 0.11 4.84
CA LEU A 36 -1.96 -0.65 5.94
C LEU A 36 -1.27 -2.01 6.03
N GLY A 37 -1.16 -2.53 7.25
CA GLY A 37 -0.65 -3.88 7.50
C GLY A 37 -0.93 -4.36 8.92
N GLY A 38 -0.50 -5.60 9.21
CA GLY A 38 -0.81 -6.30 10.47
C GLY A 38 -0.23 -5.68 11.76
N TRP A 39 0.56 -4.61 11.66
CA TRP A 39 0.98 -3.79 12.79
C TRP A 39 -0.13 -2.89 13.34
N GLY A 40 -1.21 -2.68 12.58
CA GLY A 40 -2.41 -1.94 12.97
C GLY A 40 -3.67 -2.79 12.84
N GLN A 41 -4.76 -2.31 13.44
CA GLN A 41 -6.07 -2.97 13.38
C GLN A 41 -6.86 -2.58 12.13
N GLN A 42 -6.50 -1.48 11.47
CA GLN A 42 -7.15 -0.97 10.26
C GLN A 42 -6.97 -1.97 9.13
N THR A 43 -8.08 -2.53 8.66
CA THR A 43 -8.08 -3.41 7.48
C THR A 43 -8.40 -2.59 6.23
N GLY A 44 -7.77 -2.95 5.11
CA GLY A 44 -7.98 -2.26 3.85
C GLY A 44 -6.86 -2.54 2.85
N HIS A 45 -6.84 -1.75 1.80
CA HIS A 45 -5.84 -1.89 0.74
C HIS A 45 -4.46 -1.46 1.21
N THR A 46 -3.45 -2.29 0.94
CA THR A 46 -2.06 -1.99 1.31
C THR A 46 -1.33 -1.16 0.25
N THR A 47 -1.85 -1.11 -0.99
CA THR A 47 -1.15 -0.53 -2.16
C THR A 47 -2.11 0.02 -3.23
N ASN A 48 -3.30 0.49 -2.87
CA ASN A 48 -4.30 0.99 -3.84
C ASN A 48 -3.79 2.17 -4.66
N LEU A 49 -4.19 2.23 -5.94
CA LEU A 49 -3.81 3.32 -6.85
C LEU A 49 -4.52 4.62 -6.49
N HIS A 50 -5.83 4.56 -6.25
CA HIS A 50 -6.66 5.72 -5.94
C HIS A 50 -7.17 5.71 -4.51
N ALA A 51 -7.09 6.87 -3.85
CA ALA A 51 -7.83 7.11 -2.62
C ALA A 51 -9.33 7.23 -2.90
N THR A 52 -10.15 6.62 -2.06
CA THR A 52 -11.62 6.69 -2.13
C THR A 52 -12.20 6.99 -0.76
N GLU A 53 -13.53 7.14 -0.65
CA GLU A 53 -14.21 7.25 0.64
C GLU A 53 -14.03 6.00 1.54
N ARG A 54 -13.58 4.87 0.98
CA ARG A 54 -13.23 3.65 1.73
C ARG A 54 -11.77 3.63 2.21
N SER A 55 -10.92 4.52 1.71
CA SER A 55 -9.51 4.54 2.06
C SER A 55 -9.31 5.19 3.42
N TRP A 56 -8.68 4.46 4.34
CA TRP A 56 -8.23 5.02 5.62
C TRP A 56 -7.39 6.28 5.39
N TRP A 57 -7.76 7.37 6.07
CA TRP A 57 -7.08 8.67 6.01
C TRP A 57 -6.89 9.25 4.60
N GLY A 58 -7.69 8.80 3.62
CA GLY A 58 -7.54 9.23 2.23
C GLY A 58 -6.23 8.77 1.58
N MET A 59 -5.68 7.63 2.00
CA MET A 59 -4.44 7.09 1.43
C MET A 59 -4.67 6.45 0.05
N GLY A 60 -3.78 6.76 -0.89
CA GLY A 60 -3.73 6.21 -2.24
C GLY A 60 -2.43 6.63 -2.92
N ALA A 61 -1.95 5.83 -3.88
CA ALA A 61 -0.73 6.16 -4.60
C ALA A 61 -0.85 7.50 -5.32
N ASP A 62 -1.99 7.82 -5.91
CA ASP A 62 -2.28 9.11 -6.54
C ASP A 62 -2.11 10.31 -5.60
N VAL A 63 -2.69 10.23 -4.39
CA VAL A 63 -2.58 11.28 -3.36
C VAL A 63 -1.12 11.50 -2.99
N PHE A 64 -0.38 10.43 -2.74
CA PHE A 64 1.01 10.53 -2.33
C PHE A 64 1.95 10.98 -3.44
N ILE A 65 1.72 10.55 -4.68
CA ILE A 65 2.51 11.01 -5.82
C ILE A 65 2.27 12.49 -6.08
N ASN A 66 1.01 12.95 -6.04
CA ASN A 66 0.69 14.37 -6.16
C ASN A 66 1.36 15.20 -5.05
N GLN A 67 1.31 14.73 -3.80
CA GLN A 67 2.03 15.38 -2.70
C GLN A 67 3.54 15.45 -2.95
N MET A 68 4.17 14.39 -3.45
CA MET A 68 5.60 14.39 -3.76
C MET A 68 5.95 15.39 -4.87
N ILE A 69 5.08 15.55 -5.87
CA ILE A 69 5.21 16.59 -6.90
C ILE A 69 5.11 17.98 -6.28
N GLU A 70 4.14 18.21 -5.39
CA GLU A 70 3.97 19.48 -4.66
C GLU A 70 5.18 19.82 -3.76
N LEU A 71 5.89 18.80 -3.26
CA LEU A 71 7.14 18.95 -2.52
C LEU A 71 8.35 19.31 -3.41
N GLY A 72 8.14 19.46 -4.72
CA GLY A 72 9.15 19.93 -5.68
C GLY A 72 9.88 18.81 -6.41
N ILE A 73 9.38 17.57 -6.33
CA ILE A 73 9.98 16.45 -7.07
C ILE A 73 9.44 16.45 -8.51
N PRO A 74 10.31 16.47 -9.55
CA PRO A 74 9.87 16.37 -10.94
C PRO A 74 9.18 15.04 -11.21
N SER A 75 8.01 15.10 -11.86
CA SER A 75 7.19 13.92 -12.17
C SER A 75 7.92 12.87 -12.99
N GLU A 76 8.80 13.29 -13.89
CA GLU A 76 9.61 12.45 -14.78
C GLU A 76 10.71 11.68 -14.04
N LYS A 77 11.00 12.05 -12.78
CA LYS A 77 11.93 11.35 -11.90
C LYS A 77 11.21 10.48 -10.86
N LEU A 78 9.89 10.51 -10.79
CA LEU A 78 9.10 9.71 -9.85
C LEU A 78 8.73 8.37 -10.46
N VAL A 79 8.99 7.31 -9.71
CA VAL A 79 8.59 5.94 -10.09
C VAL A 79 7.62 5.41 -9.03
N ILE A 80 6.43 5.01 -9.49
CA ILE A 80 5.39 4.40 -8.64
C ILE A 80 5.82 2.99 -8.24
N GLY A 81 5.70 2.66 -6.96
CA GLY A 81 5.96 1.32 -6.43
C GLY A 81 4.74 0.41 -6.56
N ALA A 82 4.99 -0.88 -6.83
CA ALA A 82 3.97 -1.92 -6.85
C ALA A 82 4.39 -3.08 -5.93
N ALA A 83 3.49 -3.53 -5.06
CA ALA A 83 3.76 -4.64 -4.16
C ALA A 83 3.53 -6.00 -4.86
N PHE A 84 4.51 -6.89 -4.80
CA PHE A 84 4.36 -8.30 -5.21
C PHE A 84 3.94 -9.20 -4.04
N TYR A 85 3.21 -8.61 -3.09
CA TYR A 85 2.76 -9.22 -1.86
C TYR A 85 1.50 -8.51 -1.36
N GLY A 86 0.76 -9.18 -0.48
CA GLY A 86 -0.36 -8.63 0.28
C GLY A 86 -0.07 -8.62 1.78
N ARG A 87 -0.84 -7.79 2.49
CA ARG A 87 -0.90 -7.76 3.96
C ARG A 87 -2.24 -8.36 4.40
N GLY A 88 -2.24 -9.08 5.53
CA GLY A 88 -3.46 -9.74 6.01
C GLY A 88 -3.70 -9.61 7.52
N TRP A 89 -4.96 -9.80 7.88
CA TRP A 89 -5.49 -9.69 9.23
C TRP A 89 -6.35 -10.91 9.57
N GLN A 90 -6.64 -11.10 10.86
CA GLN A 90 -7.56 -12.12 11.34
C GLN A 90 -8.49 -11.57 12.42
N GLY A 91 -9.70 -12.12 12.48
CA GLY A 91 -10.73 -11.64 13.41
C GLY A 91 -11.28 -10.25 13.00
N THR A 92 -11.45 -9.99 11.71
CA THR A 92 -12.12 -8.78 11.23
C THR A 92 -13.59 -8.80 11.67
N LYS A 93 -14.01 -7.77 12.41
CA LYS A 93 -15.37 -7.65 12.93
C LYS A 93 -16.28 -7.06 11.86
N ASP A 94 -17.53 -7.51 11.83
CA ASP A 94 -18.59 -6.97 10.97
C ASP A 94 -18.27 -6.96 9.46
N PHE A 95 -17.32 -7.79 9.03
CA PHE A 95 -17.01 -7.94 7.61
C PHE A 95 -18.10 -8.72 6.90
N SER A 96 -18.76 -8.08 5.93
CA SER A 96 -19.90 -8.63 5.19
C SER A 96 -19.51 -9.40 3.92
N GLY A 97 -18.22 -9.61 3.66
CA GLY A 97 -17.71 -10.22 2.42
C GLY A 97 -17.54 -9.26 1.24
N GLY A 98 -17.87 -7.98 1.44
CA GLY A 98 -17.71 -6.93 0.42
C GLY A 98 -16.31 -6.31 0.36
N LEU A 99 -16.24 -5.09 -0.19
CA LEU A 99 -15.01 -4.28 -0.18
C LEU A 99 -14.73 -3.72 1.22
N PRO A 100 -13.46 -3.61 1.63
CA PRO A 100 -13.11 -3.03 2.93
C PRO A 100 -13.51 -1.56 3.00
N THR A 101 -13.95 -1.09 4.17
CA THR A 101 -14.32 0.30 4.43
C THR A 101 -13.33 0.97 5.38
N GLN A 102 -13.35 2.31 5.44
CA GLN A 102 -12.43 3.13 6.25
C GLN A 102 -12.64 3.03 7.77
N ASP A 103 -13.57 2.20 8.22
CA ASP A 103 -13.89 1.93 9.62
C ASP A 103 -13.76 0.43 9.97
N LEU A 104 -13.41 -0.41 8.98
CA LEU A 104 -13.30 -1.85 9.18
C LEU A 104 -12.02 -2.19 9.96
N VAL A 105 -12.20 -2.83 11.11
CA VAL A 105 -11.12 -3.18 12.04
C VAL A 105 -11.05 -4.68 12.30
N SER A 106 -9.82 -5.15 12.50
CA SER A 106 -9.51 -6.51 12.93
C SER A 106 -9.04 -6.55 14.37
N GLU A 107 -9.15 -7.74 14.97
CA GLU A 107 -8.56 -7.98 16.27
C GLU A 107 -7.03 -7.85 16.22
N GLN A 108 -6.40 -8.38 15.17
CA GLN A 108 -4.95 -8.41 15.00
C GLN A 108 -4.54 -8.70 13.55
N GLY A 109 -3.27 -8.42 13.22
CA GLY A 109 -2.63 -8.95 12.01
C GLY A 109 -2.66 -10.48 11.97
N ALA A 110 -2.72 -11.05 10.77
CA ALA A 110 -2.77 -12.50 10.60
C ALA A 110 -1.53 -13.15 11.23
N GLN A 111 -1.73 -14.22 12.00
CA GLN A 111 -0.63 -14.92 12.70
C GLN A 111 0.01 -16.03 11.83
N PHE A 112 -0.14 -15.89 10.52
CA PHE A 112 0.39 -16.78 9.48
C PHE A 112 0.74 -15.95 8.23
N GLY A 113 1.51 -16.52 7.31
CA GLY A 113 1.97 -15.87 6.08
C GLY A 113 3.01 -16.73 5.34
N THR A 114 3.52 -16.24 4.21
CA THR A 114 4.49 -16.98 3.37
C THR A 114 5.88 -17.07 4.01
N GLY A 115 6.20 -16.17 4.95
CA GLY A 115 7.49 -16.16 5.65
C GLY A 115 7.48 -15.38 6.95
N GLU A 116 6.72 -14.29 7.01
CA GLU A 116 6.41 -13.55 8.25
C GLU A 116 4.89 -13.45 8.45
N ASN A 117 4.47 -13.30 9.70
CA ASN A 117 3.05 -13.18 10.05
C ASN A 117 2.44 -11.94 9.38
N GLY A 118 1.32 -12.13 8.70
CA GLY A 118 0.57 -11.04 8.05
C GLY A 118 1.14 -10.61 6.70
N TYR A 119 2.12 -11.34 6.16
CA TYR A 119 2.73 -11.06 4.86
C TYR A 119 2.57 -12.25 3.92
N PHE A 120 2.00 -11.98 2.75
CA PHE A 120 1.63 -13.01 1.79
C PHE A 120 2.19 -12.68 0.44
N MET A 121 3.12 -13.49 -0.05
CA MET A 121 3.67 -13.27 -1.37
C MET A 121 2.64 -13.59 -2.44
N PHE A 122 2.68 -12.86 -3.56
CA PHE A 122 1.68 -12.99 -4.61
C PHE A 122 1.50 -14.43 -5.12
N TRP A 123 2.60 -15.18 -5.31
CA TRP A 123 2.51 -16.57 -5.74
C TRP A 123 1.85 -17.49 -4.70
N ASP A 124 1.99 -17.17 -3.41
CA ASP A 124 1.41 -17.94 -2.32
C ASP A 124 -0.10 -17.69 -2.26
N LEU A 125 -0.51 -16.41 -2.37
CA LEU A 125 -1.91 -16.01 -2.52
C LEU A 125 -2.59 -16.78 -3.66
N VAL A 126 -1.99 -16.76 -4.86
CA VAL A 126 -2.54 -17.44 -6.04
C VAL A 126 -2.64 -18.95 -5.84
N LYS A 127 -1.67 -19.57 -5.15
CA LYS A 127 -1.60 -21.03 -5.01
C LYS A 127 -2.48 -21.58 -3.89
N ASN A 128 -2.54 -20.86 -2.77
CA ASN A 128 -3.02 -21.40 -1.49
C ASN A 128 -4.20 -20.63 -0.89
N TYR A 129 -4.58 -19.47 -1.43
CA TYR A 129 -5.65 -18.61 -0.90
C TYR A 129 -6.77 -18.42 -1.93
N GLY A 130 -7.33 -19.54 -2.41
CA GLY A 130 -8.44 -19.53 -3.35
C GLY A 130 -9.76 -20.02 -2.74
N ALA A 131 -10.79 -20.09 -3.58
CA ALA A 131 -12.14 -20.52 -3.19
C ALA A 131 -12.17 -21.91 -2.51
N LYS A 132 -11.27 -22.83 -2.90
CA LYS A 132 -11.15 -24.16 -2.26
C LYS A 132 -10.74 -24.09 -0.79
N GLN A 133 -10.05 -23.02 -0.40
CA GLN A 133 -9.62 -22.73 0.96
C GLN A 133 -10.57 -21.75 1.68
N GLY A 134 -11.67 -21.36 1.05
CA GLY A 134 -12.67 -20.45 1.62
C GLY A 134 -12.37 -18.96 1.43
N TYR A 135 -11.42 -18.59 0.55
CA TYR A 135 -11.14 -17.20 0.21
C TYR A 135 -11.92 -16.74 -1.02
N GLU A 136 -12.47 -15.53 -0.96
CA GLU A 136 -13.15 -14.87 -2.06
C GLU A 136 -12.31 -13.72 -2.59
N TYR A 137 -12.19 -13.64 -3.92
CA TYR A 137 -11.51 -12.53 -4.60
C TYR A 137 -12.53 -11.46 -4.95
N ASN A 138 -12.22 -10.21 -4.59
CA ASN A 138 -12.96 -9.03 -5.00
C ASN A 138 -11.98 -8.02 -5.60
N TYR A 139 -12.46 -7.24 -6.57
CA TYR A 139 -11.72 -6.12 -7.16
C TYR A 139 -12.46 -4.83 -6.86
N ASP A 140 -11.76 -3.84 -6.31
CA ASP A 140 -12.27 -2.51 -6.07
C ASP A 140 -11.98 -1.60 -7.27
N GLU A 141 -12.97 -1.45 -8.15
CA GLU A 141 -12.82 -0.63 -9.36
C GLU A 141 -12.54 0.85 -9.06
N GLN A 142 -12.98 1.40 -7.92
CA GLN A 142 -12.75 2.81 -7.63
C GLN A 142 -11.31 3.06 -7.17
N SER A 143 -10.75 2.14 -6.39
CA SER A 143 -9.37 2.26 -5.88
C SER A 143 -8.33 1.57 -6.77
N GLN A 144 -8.78 0.77 -7.76
CA GLN A 144 -7.98 -0.10 -8.62
C GLN A 144 -7.09 -1.05 -7.79
N ALA A 145 -7.73 -1.82 -6.91
CA ALA A 145 -7.08 -2.71 -5.92
C ALA A 145 -7.80 -4.05 -5.77
#